data_AF-A0A4P8PVT2-F1
#
_entry.id   AF-A0A4P8PVT2-F1
#
_cell.length_a   1.000
_cell.length_b   1.000
_cell.length_c   1.000
_cell.angle_alpha   90.00
_cell.angle_beta   90.00
_cell.angle_gamma   90.00
#
_symmetry.space_group_name_H-M   'P 1'
#
loop_
_entity.id
_entity.type
_entity.pdbx_description
1 polymer ?
#
loop_
_entity_poly.entity_id
_entity_poly.type
_entity_poly.pdbx_seq_one_letter_code
_entity_poly.pdbx_strand_id
1 'polypeptide(L)'
;MLTVLLYLLIMVLVGGLLYLAASAVFGRSEELPPLPAGTTATVLPADDVTGADVQSLRFQQTLRGYKTSEVDWALDRLGREIDSLRAQLAEHADRGAVDGPAEPGGSTGPAVDR
;
A
#
# COMPACT_ATOMS: atom_id res chain seq x y z
N MET A 1 25.84 6.79 -54.03
CA MET A 1 25.36 7.57 -52.86
C MET A 1 23.93 7.19 -52.47
N LEU A 2 22.94 7.30 -53.37
CA LEU A 2 21.55 6.89 -53.11
C LEU A 2 21.40 5.42 -52.65
N THR A 3 22.15 4.51 -53.27
CA THR A 3 22.13 3.07 -52.92
C THR A 3 22.60 2.81 -51.49
N VAL A 4 23.67 3.48 -51.06
CA VAL A 4 24.20 3.39 -49.68
C VAL A 4 23.16 3.90 -48.68
N LEU A 5 22.49 5.02 -48.98
CA LEU A 5 21.41 5.56 -48.15
C LEU A 5 20.23 4.58 -48.04
N LEU A 6 19.83 3.97 -49.15
CA LEU A 6 18.76 2.95 -49.17
C LEU A 6 19.11 1.74 -48.31
N TYR A 7 20.35 1.23 -48.41
CA TYR A 7 20.81 0.11 -47.57
C TYR A 7 20.79 0.46 -46.08
N LEU A 8 21.25 1.65 -45.71
CA LEU A 8 21.20 2.10 -44.31
C LEU A 8 19.78 2.21 -43.78
N LEU A 9 18.85 2.75 -44.59
CA LEU A 9 17.44 2.84 -44.23
C LEU A 9 16.84 1.45 -44.00
N ILE A 10 17.08 0.51 -44.91
CA ILE A 10 16.61 -0.87 -44.78
C ILE A 10 17.22 -1.54 -43.55
N MET A 11 18.51 -1.32 -43.29
CA MET A 11 19.18 -1.90 -42.13
C MET A 11 18.58 -1.40 -40.81
N VAL A 12 18.30 -0.10 -40.70
CA VAL A 12 17.62 0.49 -39.53
C VAL A 12 16.20 -0.04 -39.41
N LEU A 13 15.46 -0.14 -40.52
CA LEU A 13 14.09 -0.65 -40.53
C LEU A 13 14.03 -2.11 -40.06
N VAL A 14 14.89 -2.97 -40.62
CA VAL A 14 14.98 -4.38 -40.24
C VAL A 14 15.44 -4.51 -38.79
N GLY A 15 16.47 -3.78 -38.38
CA GLY A 15 16.94 -3.77 -37.00
C GLY A 15 15.87 -3.32 -36.02
N GLY A 16 15.13 -2.26 -36.34
CA GLY A 16 14.00 -1.77 -35.55
C GLY A 16 12.85 -2.78 -35.49
N LEU A 17 12.52 -3.43 -36.60
CA LEU A 17 11.45 -4.43 -36.64
C LEU A 17 11.83 -5.69 -35.84
N LEU A 18 13.07 -6.16 -35.95
CA LEU A 18 13.60 -7.24 -35.14
C LEU A 18 13.65 -6.86 -33.66
N TYR A 19 14.06 -5.62 -33.34
CA TYR A 19 14.05 -5.10 -31.99
C TYR A 19 12.63 -5.06 -31.42
N LEU A 20 11.64 -4.59 -32.17
CA LEU A 20 10.24 -4.57 -31.74
C LEU A 20 9.68 -5.98 -31.56
N ALA A 21 9.96 -6.89 -32.50
CA ALA A 21 9.56 -8.28 -32.40
C ALA A 21 10.20 -8.96 -31.18
N ALA A 22 11.50 -8.78 -30.98
CA ALA A 22 12.20 -9.24 -29.81
C ALA A 22 11.64 -8.60 -28.53
N SER A 23 11.42 -7.28 -28.50
CA SER A 23 10.83 -6.61 -27.35
C SER A 23 9.39 -7.05 -27.06
N ALA A 24 8.64 -7.53 -28.05
CA ALA A 24 7.31 -8.08 -27.85
C ALA A 24 7.35 -9.54 -27.38
N VAL A 25 8.28 -10.34 -27.92
CA VAL A 25 8.48 -11.76 -27.56
C VAL A 25 9.14 -11.88 -26.18
N PHE A 26 10.19 -11.10 -25.93
CA PHE A 26 10.89 -10.98 -24.65
C PHE A 26 10.24 -9.93 -23.72
N GLY A 27 9.25 -9.20 -24.24
CA GLY A 27 8.08 -8.69 -23.52
C GLY A 27 8.27 -7.48 -22.61
N ARG A 28 9.29 -7.46 -21.75
CA ARG A 28 9.55 -6.53 -20.64
C ARG A 28 10.45 -7.32 -19.69
N SER A 29 11.74 -6.94 -19.61
CA SER A 29 12.80 -7.51 -18.76
C SER A 29 12.31 -8.54 -17.76
N GLU A 30 12.44 -9.82 -18.09
CA GLU A 30 12.09 -10.94 -17.22
C GLU A 30 10.67 -10.84 -16.62
N GLU A 31 9.76 -11.66 -17.17
CA GLU A 31 8.98 -12.48 -16.26
C GLU A 31 10.00 -13.29 -15.43
N LEU A 32 10.63 -12.65 -14.44
CA LEU A 32 11.17 -13.42 -13.32
C LEU A 32 9.95 -14.22 -12.87
N PRO A 33 10.07 -15.55 -12.83
CA PRO A 33 8.95 -16.42 -12.46
C PRO A 33 8.28 -15.75 -11.26
N PRO A 34 6.97 -15.45 -11.36
CA PRO A 34 6.29 -14.58 -10.42
C PRO A 34 6.69 -15.03 -9.03
N LEU A 35 7.38 -14.14 -8.30
CA LEU A 35 7.87 -14.45 -6.96
C LEU A 35 6.68 -15.09 -6.23
N PRO A 36 6.86 -16.31 -5.68
CA PRO A 36 5.75 -17.15 -5.24
C PRO A 36 4.74 -16.31 -4.47
N ALA A 37 3.47 -16.38 -4.85
CA ALA A 37 2.39 -15.62 -4.25
C ALA A 37 2.48 -15.74 -2.72
N GLY A 38 2.93 -14.68 -2.07
CA GLY A 38 3.30 -14.72 -0.65
C GLY A 38 4.41 -13.75 -0.21
N THR A 39 5.14 -13.10 -1.13
CA THR A 39 6.17 -12.10 -0.76
C THR A 39 5.90 -10.70 -1.32
N THR A 40 4.68 -10.41 -1.76
CA THR A 40 4.26 -9.00 -1.75
C THR A 40 4.26 -8.59 -0.29
N ALA A 41 5.03 -7.56 0.06
CA ALA A 41 5.04 -6.92 1.38
C ALA A 41 3.70 -6.19 1.65
N THR A 42 2.58 -6.84 1.32
CA THR A 42 1.21 -6.48 1.64
C THR A 42 0.91 -7.08 3.01
N VAL A 43 1.75 -6.76 3.99
CA VAL A 43 1.42 -7.06 5.37
C VAL A 43 0.93 -5.75 5.95
N LEU A 44 -0.39 -5.60 5.90
CA LEU A 44 -1.02 -4.66 6.81
C LEU A 44 -0.70 -5.15 8.23
N PRO A 45 -0.22 -4.28 9.14
CA PRO A 45 0.00 -4.65 10.53
C PRO A 45 -1.24 -5.37 11.08
N ALA A 46 -1.04 -6.46 11.85
CA ALA A 46 -2.15 -7.25 12.39
C ALA A 46 -3.11 -6.41 13.26
N ASP A 47 -2.55 -5.37 13.88
CA ASP A 47 -3.24 -4.37 14.70
C ASP A 47 -2.70 -2.97 14.33
N ASP A 48 -3.43 -1.91 14.68
CA ASP A 48 -2.99 -0.50 14.52
C ASP A 48 -2.77 0.01 13.08
N VAL A 49 -3.59 -0.41 12.11
CA VAL A 49 -3.53 0.01 10.70
C VAL A 49 -3.72 1.53 10.48
N THR A 50 -2.71 2.24 9.98
CA THR A 50 -2.75 3.70 9.70
C THR A 50 -3.12 4.00 8.24
N GLY A 51 -3.49 5.25 7.95
CA GLY A 51 -3.66 5.70 6.57
C GLY A 51 -2.38 5.58 5.74
N ALA A 52 -1.21 5.74 6.37
CA ALA A 52 0.09 5.54 5.73
C ALA A 52 0.31 4.06 5.34
N ASP A 53 -0.13 3.12 6.18
CA ASP A 53 -0.04 1.69 5.89
C ASP A 53 -0.91 1.31 4.68
N VAL A 54 -2.10 1.90 4.56
CA VAL A 54 -2.99 1.69 3.40
C VAL A 54 -2.38 2.27 2.11
N GLN A 55 -1.75 3.44 2.17
CA GLN A 55 -1.06 4.03 1.01
C GLN A 55 0.18 3.24 0.57
N SER A 56 0.79 2.50 1.49
CA SER A 56 1.96 1.66 1.22
C SER A 56 1.61 0.37 0.47
N LEU A 57 0.33 -0.02 0.41
CA LEU A 57 -0.11 -1.25 -0.23
C LEU A 57 0.26 -1.28 -1.73
N ARG A 58 0.69 -2.46 -2.18
CA ARG A 58 1.01 -2.73 -3.58
C ARG A 58 0.19 -3.91 -4.07
N PHE A 59 -0.53 -3.69 -5.17
CA PHE A 59 -1.43 -4.67 -5.78
C PHE A 59 -0.87 -5.10 -7.14
N GLN A 60 -1.03 -6.38 -7.47
CA GLN A 60 -0.64 -6.92 -8.77
C GLN A 60 -1.72 -6.64 -9.83
N GLN A 61 -1.32 -6.26 -11.05
CA GLN A 61 -2.25 -5.93 -12.14
C GLN A 61 -2.77 -7.21 -12.83
N THR A 62 -4.07 -7.31 -13.06
CA THR A 62 -4.72 -8.42 -13.78
C THR A 62 -5.37 -7.93 -15.09
N LEU A 63 -5.35 -8.76 -16.14
CA LEU A 63 -5.90 -8.44 -17.48
C LEU A 63 -7.41 -8.10 -17.48
N ARG A 64 -8.13 -8.56 -16.44
CA ARG A 64 -9.46 -8.10 -16.07
C ARG A 64 -9.37 -7.64 -14.62
N GLY A 65 -9.09 -6.35 -14.44
CA GLY A 65 -8.96 -5.71 -13.14
C GLY A 65 -9.87 -4.50 -13.03
N TYR A 66 -10.08 -4.06 -11.79
CA TYR A 66 -10.68 -2.76 -11.53
C TYR A 66 -9.77 -1.65 -12.07
N LYS A 67 -10.37 -0.52 -12.44
CA LYS A 67 -9.61 0.63 -12.95
C LYS A 67 -8.69 1.16 -11.85
N THR A 68 -7.39 1.23 -12.10
CA THR A 68 -6.40 1.66 -11.11
C THR A 68 -6.76 3.00 -10.47
N SER A 69 -7.24 3.97 -11.27
CA SER A 69 -7.63 5.28 -10.75
C SER A 69 -8.80 5.25 -9.75
N GLU A 70 -9.72 4.31 -9.89
CA GLU A 70 -10.86 4.17 -8.96
C GLU A 70 -10.40 3.52 -7.65
N VAL A 71 -9.50 2.54 -7.74
CA VAL A 71 -8.88 1.89 -6.59
C VAL A 71 -8.02 2.89 -5.82
N ASP A 72 -7.18 3.68 -6.50
CA ASP A 72 -6.32 4.68 -5.87
C ASP A 72 -7.16 5.74 -5.12
N TRP A 73 -8.26 6.20 -5.74
CA TRP A 73 -9.19 7.13 -5.09
C TRP A 73 -9.84 6.52 -3.84
N ALA A 74 -10.26 5.25 -3.92
CA ALA A 74 -10.89 4.56 -2.80
C ALA A 74 -9.91 4.34 -1.63
N LEU A 75 -8.65 3.96 -1.92
CA LEU A 75 -7.61 3.77 -0.91
C LEU A 75 -7.21 5.08 -0.24
N ASP A 76 -7.09 6.18 -0.99
CA ASP A 76 -6.82 7.50 -0.42
C ASP A 76 -7.94 7.97 0.51
N ARG A 77 -9.21 7.76 0.10
CA ARG A 77 -10.36 8.08 0.95
C ARG A 77 -10.38 7.22 2.21
N LEU A 78 -10.09 5.93 2.10
CA LEU A 78 -10.07 5.00 3.23
C LEU A 78 -8.95 5.34 4.21
N GLY A 79 -7.74 5.66 3.72
CA GLY A 79 -6.62 6.04 4.57
C GLY A 79 -6.92 7.28 5.41
N ARG A 80 -7.54 8.30 4.81
CA ARG A 80 -7.98 9.51 5.53
C ARG A 80 -9.05 9.23 6.59
N GLU A 81 -9.98 8.33 6.30
CA GLU A 81 -11.02 7.94 7.26
C GLU A 81 -10.44 7.21 8.47
N ILE A 82 -9.48 6.30 8.24
CA ILE A 82 -8.76 5.58 9.30
C ILE A 82 -8.02 6.55 10.22
N ASP A 83 -7.30 7.52 9.65
CA ASP A 83 -6.57 8.52 10.44
C ASP A 83 -7.52 9.40 11.26
N SER A 84 -8.67 9.79 10.69
CA SER A 84 -9.72 10.53 11.40
C SER A 84 -10.31 9.73 12.58
N LEU A 85 -10.64 8.45 12.36
CA LEU A 85 -11.17 7.57 13.40
C LEU A 85 -10.16 7.37 14.52
N ARG A 86 -8.88 7.24 14.19
CA ARG A 86 -7.84 7.05 15.20
C ARG A 86 -7.56 8.31 16.00
N ALA A 87 -7.61 9.49 15.36
CA ALA A 87 -7.52 10.76 16.07
C ALA A 87 -8.66 10.91 17.10
N GLN A 88 -9.89 10.51 16.74
CA GLN A 88 -11.03 10.52 17.67
C GLN A 88 -10.86 9.52 18.82
N LEU A 89 -10.36 8.31 18.54
CA LEU A 89 -10.06 7.32 19.58
C LEU A 89 -8.99 7.82 20.56
N ALA A 90 -7.94 8.48 20.06
CA ALA A 90 -6.90 9.08 20.90
C ALA A 90 -7.47 10.17 21.81
N GLU A 91 -8.35 11.03 21.28
CA GLU A 91 -9.02 12.08 22.08
C GLU A 91 -9.91 11.48 23.18
N HIS A 92 -10.64 10.41 22.88
CA HIS A 92 -11.48 9.72 23.86
C HIS A 92 -10.65 9.02 24.94
N ALA A 93 -9.53 8.42 24.58
CA ALA A 93 -8.61 7.80 25.52
C ALA A 93 -8.01 8.83 26.49
N ASP A 94 -7.62 10.00 25.98
CA ASP A 94 -7.06 11.09 26.78
C ASP A 94 -8.10 11.66 27.77
N ARG A 95 -9.35 11.86 27.31
CA ARG A 95 -10.45 12.27 28.19
C ARG A 95 -10.77 11.23 29.28
N GLY A 96 -10.78 9.94 28.92
CA GLY A 96 -10.99 8.85 29.88
C GLY A 96 -9.87 8.70 30.92
N ALA A 97 -8.64 9.08 30.56
CA ALA A 97 -7.51 9.10 31.49
C ALA A 97 -7.59 10.25 32.51
N VAL A 98 -8.18 11.39 32.13
CA VAL A 98 -8.41 12.53 33.04
C VAL A 98 -9.52 12.26 34.05
N ASP A 99 -10.52 11.45 33.68
CA ASP A 99 -11.65 11.06 34.56
C ASP A 99 -11.43 9.73 35.32
N GLY A 100 -10.28 9.06 35.15
CA GLY A 100 -9.90 7.85 35.88
C GLY A 100 -9.57 8.14 37.36
N PRO A 101 -10.04 7.31 38.31
CA PRO A 101 -10.34 7.74 39.68
C PRO A 101 -9.07 8.12 40.45
N ALA A 102 -9.07 9.35 40.99
CA ALA A 102 -8.41 9.59 42.26
C ALA A 102 -9.03 8.62 43.28
N GLU A 103 -8.28 7.60 43.70
CA GLU A 103 -8.51 6.96 44.99
C GLU A 103 -7.81 7.78 46.09
N PRO A 104 -8.52 8.64 46.84
CA PRO A 104 -8.16 8.98 48.20
C PRO A 104 -8.99 8.10 49.14
N GLY A 105 -8.71 6.80 49.15
CA GLY A 105 -9.42 5.81 49.97
C GLY A 105 -8.65 5.36 51.20
N GLY A 106 -7.65 6.10 51.65
CA GLY A 106 -6.85 5.78 52.83
C GLY A 106 -7.34 6.51 54.07
N SER A 107 -8.49 6.14 54.66
CA SER A 107 -8.74 6.35 56.10
C SER A 107 -10.04 5.67 56.60
N THR A 108 -9.86 4.85 57.63
CA THR A 108 -10.74 4.72 58.81
C THR A 108 -12.09 4.02 58.64
N GLY A 109 -12.11 2.71 58.89
CA GLY A 109 -13.27 2.00 59.44
C GLY A 109 -13.11 1.85 60.97
N PRO A 110 -14.09 2.25 61.80
CA PRO A 110 -13.97 2.22 63.26
C PRO A 110 -14.24 0.84 63.86
N ALA A 111 -13.68 0.67 65.06
CA ALA A 111 -13.91 -0.34 66.09
C ALA A 111 -15.10 -1.31 65.89
N VAL A 112 -14.78 -2.62 65.88
CA VAL A 112 -15.73 -3.69 66.18
C VAL A 112 -15.47 -4.16 67.60
N ASP A 113 -16.41 -3.83 68.46
CA ASP A 113 -16.61 -4.30 69.83
C ASP A 113 -16.76 -5.83 69.87
N ARG A 114 -15.93 -6.52 70.65
CA ARG A 114 -16.14 -7.90 71.12
C ARG A 114 -15.32 -8.21 72.37
#